data_AF-A0A2V1IIP4-F1
#
_entry.id   AF-A0A2V1IIP4-F1
#
_cell.length_a   1.000
_cell.length_b   1.000
_cell.length_c   1.000
_cell.angle_alpha   90.00
_cell.angle_beta   90.00
_cell.angle_gamma   90.00
#
_symmetry.space_group_name_H-M   'P 1'
#
loop_
_entity.id
_entity.type
_entity.pdbx_description
1 polymer ?
#
loop_
_entity_poly.entity_id
_entity_poly.type
_entity_poly.pdbx_seq_one_letter_code
_entity_poly.pdbx_strand_id
1 'polypeptide(L)'
;MAIDTKSLTQIITEFRKLQAKDSITPESLGYILQRIADLLATAGTSETQAILGNWYNTLSKTDHTAVCKLQQGPADRNFVRLSNTFIDLLTGQQMTNENATIINMATTERAGAMKAQQVVDLNNARHAIADIEKLLDIIQAKLGMTEGSKGLYNTAQISCVVQNGQLHVLGAQQLIADGYVPYIFRPVRKRNPFKDKDATAEQLAAKKYCSVKKGWGVFGSLYAVKLNGTQVMFSTGPHNLLCTEKQPGYSGSPEYFVSHSVNKEGNRTFGWGRTSVHLLDRNLAKKTSRKKERMIRLRFGIGFAKPIYPGRAAITPANLASSLAEFYLIYNPATEKWTFGK
;
A
#
# COMPACT_ATOMS: atom_id res chain seq x y z
N MET A 1 35.70 -58.88 -7.30
CA MET A 1 36.91 -59.34 -8.01
C MET A 1 36.78 -60.85 -8.15
N ALA A 2 36.65 -61.36 -9.37
CA ALA A 2 36.39 -62.77 -9.60
C ALA A 2 37.63 -63.60 -9.28
N ILE A 3 37.45 -64.77 -8.65
CA ILE A 3 38.47 -65.83 -8.60
C ILE A 3 38.97 -66.00 -10.04
N ASP A 4 40.29 -65.90 -10.26
CA ASP A 4 40.85 -66.01 -11.60
C ASP A 4 40.75 -67.44 -12.12
N THR A 5 39.56 -67.77 -12.64
CA THR A 5 39.21 -69.06 -13.22
C THR A 5 40.04 -69.40 -14.46
N LYS A 6 40.77 -68.44 -15.06
CA LYS A 6 41.68 -68.72 -16.19
C LYS A 6 42.86 -69.56 -15.76
N SER A 7 43.42 -69.31 -14.57
CA SER A 7 44.51 -70.10 -13.99
C SER A 7 44.09 -71.56 -13.74
N LEU A 8 42.90 -71.78 -13.19
CA LEU A 8 42.34 -73.12 -12.93
C LEU A 8 42.09 -73.87 -14.25
N THR A 9 41.56 -73.17 -15.25
CA THR A 9 41.30 -73.74 -16.60
C THR A 9 42.60 -74.14 -17.30
N GLN A 10 43.68 -73.37 -17.14
CA GLN A 10 45.01 -73.72 -17.66
C GLN A 10 45.59 -74.95 -16.98
N ILE A 11 45.51 -75.06 -15.65
CA ILE A 11 45.99 -76.23 -14.91
C ILE A 11 45.21 -77.50 -15.27
N ILE A 12 43.88 -77.40 -15.40
CA ILE A 12 43.03 -78.51 -15.88
C ILE A 12 43.42 -78.93 -17.31
N THR A 13 43.80 -77.96 -18.16
CA THR A 13 44.25 -78.24 -19.53
C THR A 13 45.63 -78.92 -19.55
N GLU A 14 46.56 -78.52 -18.68
CA GLU A 14 47.86 -79.17 -18.50
C GLU A 14 47.71 -80.61 -17.97
N PHE A 15 46.81 -80.82 -17.00
CA PHE A 15 46.49 -82.14 -16.48
C PHE A 15 45.94 -83.09 -17.57
N ARG A 16 45.01 -82.60 -18.40
CA ARG A 16 44.48 -83.36 -19.55
C ARG A 16 45.55 -83.71 -20.59
N LYS A 17 46.54 -82.83 -20.81
CA LYS A 17 47.68 -83.11 -21.71
C LYS A 17 48.62 -84.19 -21.18
N LEU A 18 48.80 -84.27 -19.87
CA LEU A 18 49.64 -85.30 -19.23
C LEU A 18 48.99 -86.69 -19.25
N GLN A 19 47.66 -86.78 -19.12
CA GLN A 19 46.93 -88.05 -19.28
C GLN A 19 47.02 -88.64 -20.70
N ALA A 20 47.32 -87.83 -21.73
CA ALA A 20 47.36 -88.26 -23.13
C ALA A 20 48.74 -88.82 -23.57
N LYS A 21 49.78 -88.74 -22.74
CA LYS A 21 51.04 -89.47 -22.94
C LYS A 21 51.06 -90.62 -21.93
N ASP A 22 51.23 -91.86 -22.40
CA ASP A 22 51.11 -93.14 -21.66
C ASP A 22 52.08 -93.35 -20.47
N SER A 23 52.51 -92.30 -19.77
CA SER A 23 53.32 -92.37 -18.56
C SER A 23 53.07 -91.14 -17.68
N ILE A 24 52.02 -91.19 -16.86
CA ILE A 24 51.82 -90.20 -15.78
C ILE A 24 52.83 -90.52 -14.70
N THR A 25 53.87 -89.70 -14.55
CA THR A 25 54.83 -89.88 -13.46
C THR A 25 54.28 -89.29 -12.16
N PRO A 26 54.48 -89.95 -11.00
CA PRO A 26 54.05 -89.44 -9.70
C PRO A 26 54.50 -87.99 -9.43
N GLU A 27 55.67 -87.61 -9.94
CA GLU A 27 56.25 -86.27 -9.78
C GLU A 27 55.46 -85.21 -10.56
N SER A 28 55.04 -85.52 -11.78
CA SER A 28 54.27 -84.60 -12.62
C SER A 28 52.86 -84.36 -12.07
N LEU A 29 52.24 -85.43 -11.57
CA LEU A 29 50.94 -85.36 -10.88
C LEU A 29 51.05 -84.59 -9.56
N GLY A 30 52.08 -84.88 -8.76
CA GLY A 30 52.35 -84.19 -7.50
C GLY A 30 52.57 -82.69 -7.69
N TYR A 31 53.31 -82.30 -8.73
CA TYR A 31 53.53 -80.88 -9.07
C TYR A 31 52.22 -80.14 -9.40
N ILE A 32 51.32 -80.78 -10.15
CA ILE A 32 50.02 -80.19 -10.48
C ILE A 32 49.13 -80.08 -9.24
N LEU A 33 49.07 -81.13 -8.42
CA LEU A 33 48.29 -81.12 -7.18
C LEU A 33 48.80 -80.06 -6.20
N GLN A 34 50.12 -79.88 -6.10
CA GLN A 34 50.72 -78.81 -5.30
C GLN A 34 50.34 -77.43 -5.83
N ARG A 35 50.38 -77.20 -7.15
CA ARG A 35 49.92 -75.93 -7.73
C ARG A 35 48.43 -75.66 -7.49
N ILE A 36 47.58 -76.68 -7.54
CA ILE A 36 46.15 -76.54 -7.19
C ILE A 36 46.01 -76.20 -5.71
N ALA A 37 46.76 -76.86 -4.83
CA ALA A 37 46.75 -76.59 -3.39
C ALA A 37 47.25 -75.17 -3.08
N ASP A 38 48.33 -74.72 -3.71
CA ASP A 38 48.89 -73.36 -3.53
C ASP A 38 47.90 -72.29 -4.03
N LEU A 39 47.22 -72.56 -5.15
CA LEU A 39 46.21 -71.67 -5.72
C LEU A 39 44.93 -71.62 -4.87
N LEU A 40 44.54 -72.74 -4.25
CA LEU A 40 43.46 -72.80 -3.27
C LEU A 40 43.84 -72.10 -1.96
N ALA A 41 45.09 -72.23 -1.51
CA ALA A 41 45.62 -71.52 -0.34
C ALA A 41 45.66 -70.00 -0.57
N THR A 42 45.84 -69.55 -1.82
CA THR A 42 45.76 -68.13 -2.19
C THR A 42 44.36 -67.66 -2.58
N ALA A 43 43.43 -68.52 -2.99
CA ALA A 43 42.03 -68.12 -3.23
C ALA A 43 41.32 -67.62 -1.95
N GLY A 44 41.82 -68.02 -0.77
CA GLY A 44 41.47 -67.44 0.52
C GLY A 44 42.48 -66.40 1.04
N THR A 45 43.21 -65.68 0.18
CA THR A 45 44.29 -64.79 0.62
C THR A 45 43.82 -63.80 1.68
N SER A 46 44.68 -63.67 2.68
CA SER A 46 44.61 -62.78 3.83
C SER A 46 44.23 -61.34 3.52
N GLU A 47 44.44 -60.81 2.30
CA GLU A 47 44.17 -59.41 1.98
C GLU A 47 42.68 -59.07 1.99
N THR A 48 41.80 -59.88 1.38
CA THR A 48 40.35 -59.65 1.43
C THR A 48 39.81 -59.85 2.86
N GLN A 49 40.32 -60.86 3.57
CA GLN A 49 39.98 -61.08 4.98
C GLN A 49 40.52 -59.96 5.87
N ALA A 50 41.68 -59.36 5.54
CA ALA A 50 42.26 -58.23 6.26
C ALA A 50 41.47 -56.95 5.99
N ILE A 51 40.99 -56.73 4.76
CA ILE A 51 40.10 -55.62 4.43
C ILE A 51 38.77 -55.79 5.16
N LEU A 52 38.11 -56.95 5.06
CA LEU A 52 36.86 -57.23 5.76
C LEU A 52 37.02 -57.17 7.28
N GLY A 53 38.12 -57.69 7.80
CA GLY A 53 38.49 -57.63 9.21
C GLY A 53 38.76 -56.19 9.66
N ASN A 54 39.41 -55.37 8.83
CA ASN A 54 39.61 -53.96 9.10
C ASN A 54 38.26 -53.22 9.12
N TRP A 55 37.40 -53.45 8.12
CA TRP A 55 36.04 -52.90 8.09
C TRP A 55 35.24 -53.28 9.34
N TYR A 56 35.23 -54.56 9.72
CA TYR A 56 34.57 -55.03 10.93
C TYR A 56 35.16 -54.40 12.21
N ASN A 57 36.48 -54.32 12.32
CA ASN A 57 37.17 -53.73 13.47
C ASN A 57 36.97 -52.21 13.56
N THR A 58 36.87 -51.51 12.43
CA THR A 58 36.52 -50.09 12.40
C THR A 58 35.07 -49.90 12.81
N LEU A 59 34.14 -50.66 12.21
CA LEU A 59 32.70 -50.56 12.48
C LEU A 59 32.35 -50.87 13.94
N SER A 60 32.97 -51.91 14.52
CA SER A 60 32.78 -52.30 15.93
C SER A 60 33.35 -51.30 16.95
N LYS A 61 34.20 -50.37 16.53
CA LYS A 61 34.79 -49.32 17.38
C LYS A 61 34.09 -47.96 17.24
N THR A 62 33.11 -47.86 16.35
CA THR A 62 32.34 -46.64 16.09
C THR A 62 30.85 -46.85 16.35
N ASP A 63 30.08 -45.77 16.44
CA ASP A 63 28.62 -45.87 16.39
C ASP A 63 28.19 -46.45 15.04
N HIS A 64 27.64 -47.64 15.09
CA HIS A 64 27.28 -48.46 13.93
C HIS A 64 25.76 -48.56 13.75
N THR A 65 25.02 -47.59 14.30
CA THR A 65 23.58 -47.48 14.12
C THR A 65 23.26 -46.50 13.00
N ALA A 66 22.45 -46.93 12.04
CA ALA A 66 21.98 -46.11 10.93
C ALA A 66 20.46 -45.91 11.02
N VAL A 67 19.97 -44.72 10.73
CA VAL A 67 18.53 -44.46 10.60
C VAL A 67 18.04 -45.10 9.31
N CYS A 68 17.10 -46.05 9.40
CA CYS A 68 16.51 -46.69 8.22
C CYS A 68 15.08 -46.23 7.94
N LYS A 69 14.38 -45.68 8.93
CA LYS A 69 13.02 -45.15 8.77
C LYS A 69 12.73 -44.03 9.76
N LEU A 70 12.09 -42.98 9.28
CA LEU A 70 11.47 -41.92 10.08
C LEU A 70 9.99 -41.89 9.74
N GLN A 71 9.12 -42.04 10.74
CA GLN A 71 7.67 -42.02 10.55
C GLN A 71 7.03 -41.06 11.54
N GLN A 72 6.08 -40.26 11.06
CA GLN A 72 5.28 -39.42 11.94
C GLN A 72 4.41 -40.29 12.85
N GLY A 73 4.49 -40.00 14.15
CA GLY A 73 3.65 -40.60 15.18
C GLY A 73 2.20 -40.11 15.11
N PRO A 74 1.39 -40.43 16.12
CA PRO A 74 0.00 -40.02 16.20
C PRO A 74 -0.17 -38.51 16.06
N ALA A 75 -1.30 -38.09 15.48
CA ALA A 75 -1.65 -36.68 15.39
C ALA A 75 -1.79 -36.06 16.80
N ASP A 76 -1.08 -34.95 17.03
CA ASP A 76 -1.09 -34.19 18.28
C ASP A 76 -1.28 -32.71 17.93
N ARG A 77 -2.00 -31.96 18.79
CA ARG A 77 -2.32 -30.54 18.53
C ARG A 77 -1.15 -29.60 18.81
N ASN A 78 -0.20 -30.03 19.62
CA ASN A 78 0.88 -29.20 20.17
C ASN A 78 2.25 -29.64 19.67
N PHE A 79 2.44 -30.93 19.37
CA PHE A 79 3.75 -31.49 19.06
C PHE A 79 3.74 -32.32 17.78
N VAL A 80 4.89 -32.43 17.12
CA VAL A 80 5.11 -33.46 16.11
C VAL A 80 5.97 -34.54 16.73
N ARG A 81 5.39 -35.74 16.86
CA ARG A 81 6.09 -36.93 17.33
C ARG A 81 6.63 -37.69 16.13
N LEU A 82 7.86 -38.17 16.23
CA LEU A 82 8.51 -39.00 15.24
C LEU A 82 8.93 -40.31 15.90
N SER A 83 8.61 -41.41 15.22
CA SER A 83 9.12 -42.75 15.50
C SER A 83 10.30 -43.00 14.59
N ASN A 84 11.42 -43.44 15.17
CA ASN A 84 12.66 -43.67 14.45
C ASN A 84 12.99 -45.16 14.51
N THR A 85 13.22 -45.77 13.35
CA THR A 85 13.79 -47.11 13.27
C THR A 85 15.26 -47.00 12.91
N PHE A 86 16.09 -47.64 13.72
CA PHE A 86 17.53 -47.76 13.53
C PHE A 86 17.87 -49.20 13.17
N ILE A 87 18.88 -49.36 12.34
CA ILE A 87 19.51 -50.65 12.08
C ILE A 87 20.95 -50.62 12.57
N ASP A 88 21.34 -51.64 13.29
CA ASP A 88 22.72 -51.92 13.63
C ASP A 88 23.41 -52.54 12.40
N LEU A 89 24.43 -51.85 11.88
CA LEU A 89 25.17 -52.25 10.68
C LEU A 89 26.12 -53.43 10.93
N LEU A 90 26.43 -53.76 12.19
CA LEU A 90 27.30 -54.87 12.58
C LEU A 90 26.50 -56.16 12.77
N THR A 91 25.34 -56.08 13.41
CA THR A 91 24.50 -57.24 13.76
C THR A 91 23.30 -57.43 12.83
N GLY A 92 22.92 -56.40 12.08
CA GLY A 92 21.71 -56.38 11.26
C GLY A 92 20.41 -56.23 12.07
N GLN A 93 20.48 -56.08 13.39
CA GLN A 93 19.30 -55.92 14.24
C GLN A 93 18.63 -54.57 14.02
N GLN A 94 17.29 -54.58 14.02
CA GLN A 94 16.50 -53.37 13.93
C GLN A 94 15.89 -53.02 15.28
N MET A 95 15.95 -51.74 15.64
CA MET A 95 15.34 -51.19 16.84
C MET A 95 14.42 -50.05 16.46
N THR A 96 13.18 -50.07 16.94
CA THR A 96 12.23 -48.96 16.72
C THR A 96 11.96 -48.25 18.03
N ASN A 97 12.26 -46.95 18.06
CA ASN A 97 11.92 -46.05 19.15
C ASN A 97 10.65 -45.30 18.77
N GLU A 98 9.51 -45.79 19.24
CA GLU A 98 8.21 -45.17 18.94
C GLU A 98 8.05 -43.83 19.67
N ASN A 99 7.67 -42.78 18.92
CA ASN A 99 7.35 -41.45 19.45
C ASN A 99 8.45 -40.79 20.30
N ALA A 100 9.71 -41.24 20.16
CA ALA A 100 10.81 -40.82 21.01
C ALA A 100 11.36 -39.44 20.65
N THR A 101 11.24 -39.01 19.39
CA THR A 101 11.67 -37.68 18.95
C THR A 101 10.47 -36.74 18.89
N ILE A 102 10.57 -35.61 19.59
CA ILE A 102 9.50 -34.61 19.68
C ILE A 102 10.02 -33.29 19.10
N ILE A 103 9.30 -32.78 18.09
CA ILE A 103 9.48 -31.40 17.64
C ILE A 103 8.49 -30.55 18.44
N ASN A 104 9.06 -29.63 19.23
CA ASN A 104 8.31 -28.71 20.07
C ASN A 104 7.54 -27.67 19.25
N MET A 105 6.49 -27.10 19.85
CA MET A 105 5.73 -26.02 19.22
C MET A 105 6.60 -24.79 18.96
N ALA A 106 6.30 -24.09 17.86
CA ALA A 106 6.87 -22.80 17.55
C ALA A 106 6.41 -21.76 18.59
N THR A 107 7.36 -21.04 19.17
CA THR A 107 7.12 -19.89 20.03
C THR A 107 7.70 -18.63 19.41
N THR A 108 7.45 -17.47 20.00
CA THR A 108 8.07 -16.20 19.58
C THR A 108 9.59 -16.18 19.78
N GLU A 109 10.13 -17.12 20.56
CA GLU A 109 11.54 -17.15 20.96
C GLU A 109 12.32 -18.31 20.31
N ARG A 110 11.64 -19.35 19.83
CA ARG A 110 12.28 -20.56 19.31
C ARG A 110 11.52 -21.15 18.12
N ALA A 111 12.27 -21.61 17.14
CA ALA A 111 11.74 -22.36 16.00
C ALA A 111 11.11 -23.70 16.47
N GLY A 112 10.04 -24.11 15.80
CA GLY A 112 9.30 -25.33 16.13
C GLY A 112 8.17 -25.59 15.12
N ALA A 113 7.32 -26.58 15.41
CA ALA A 113 6.15 -26.88 14.61
C ALA A 113 4.97 -25.94 14.95
N MET A 114 4.24 -25.44 13.94
CA MET A 114 3.05 -24.63 14.20
C MET A 114 1.90 -25.51 14.71
N LYS A 115 1.26 -25.12 15.82
CA LYS A 115 0.03 -25.77 16.30
C LYS A 115 -1.14 -25.48 15.36
N ALA A 116 -2.14 -26.35 15.34
CA ALA A 116 -3.33 -26.19 14.51
C ALA A 116 -4.00 -24.81 14.70
N GLN A 117 -4.05 -24.29 15.94
CA GLN A 117 -4.58 -22.96 16.21
C GLN A 117 -3.77 -21.83 15.56
N GLN A 118 -2.43 -21.91 15.58
CA GLN A 118 -1.58 -20.91 14.92
C GLN A 118 -1.82 -20.89 13.41
N VAL A 119 -2.08 -22.05 12.79
CA VAL A 119 -2.43 -22.14 11.37
C VAL A 119 -3.80 -21.53 11.09
N VAL A 120 -4.79 -21.74 11.97
CA VAL A 120 -6.11 -21.09 11.87
C VAL A 120 -5.98 -19.57 11.98
N ASP A 121 -5.25 -19.09 12.99
CA ASP A 121 -5.04 -17.65 13.21
C ASP A 121 -4.33 -17.00 12.02
N LEU A 122 -3.33 -17.67 11.44
CA LEU A 122 -2.64 -17.18 10.24
C LEU A 122 -3.56 -17.13 9.02
N ASN A 123 -4.40 -18.15 8.81
CA ASN A 123 -5.38 -18.14 7.74
C ASN A 123 -6.41 -17.02 7.91
N ASN A 124 -6.89 -16.79 9.13
CA ASN A 124 -7.80 -15.69 9.44
C ASN A 124 -7.15 -14.32 9.17
N ALA A 125 -5.88 -14.13 9.57
CA ALA A 125 -5.14 -12.92 9.29
C ALA A 125 -4.99 -12.68 7.77
N ARG A 126 -4.67 -13.72 7.01
CA ARG A 126 -4.60 -13.65 5.54
C ARG A 126 -5.94 -13.23 4.92
N HIS A 127 -7.06 -13.78 5.41
CA HIS A 127 -8.39 -13.39 4.94
C HIS A 127 -8.73 -11.93 5.26
N ALA A 128 -8.42 -11.47 6.47
CA ALA A 128 -8.62 -10.08 6.87
C ALA A 128 -7.81 -9.10 6.00
N ILE A 129 -6.56 -9.45 5.67
CA ILE A 129 -5.72 -8.63 4.76
C ILE A 129 -6.35 -8.56 3.37
N ALA A 130 -6.79 -9.68 2.81
CA ALA A 130 -7.44 -9.71 1.50
C ALA A 130 -8.73 -8.86 1.45
N ASP A 131 -9.47 -8.76 2.56
CA ASP A 131 -10.64 -7.89 2.65
C ASP A 131 -10.26 -6.40 2.79
N ILE A 132 -9.16 -6.09 3.47
CA ILE A 132 -8.60 -4.72 3.52
C ILE A 132 -8.20 -4.25 2.13
N GLU A 133 -7.56 -5.10 1.31
CA GLU A 133 -7.18 -4.78 -0.07
C GLU A 133 -8.39 -4.37 -0.91
N LYS A 134 -9.50 -5.12 -0.83
CA LYS A 134 -10.75 -4.76 -1.52
C LYS A 134 -11.30 -3.41 -1.06
N LEU A 135 -11.25 -3.14 0.25
CA LEU A 135 -11.71 -1.85 0.78
C LEU A 135 -10.82 -0.70 0.32
N LEU A 136 -9.51 -0.93 0.22
CA LEU A 136 -8.55 0.04 -0.30
C LEU A 136 -8.87 0.40 -1.75
N ASP A 137 -9.15 -0.58 -2.60
CA ASP A 137 -9.55 -0.34 -4.00
C ASP A 137 -10.82 0.51 -4.09
N ILE A 138 -11.84 0.19 -3.27
CA ILE A 138 -13.08 0.97 -3.21
C ILE A 138 -12.81 2.40 -2.76
N ILE A 139 -11.97 2.58 -1.75
CA ILE A 139 -11.60 3.90 -1.23
C ILE A 139 -10.83 4.70 -2.28
N GLN A 140 -9.84 4.09 -2.94
CA GLN A 140 -9.09 4.72 -4.02
C GLN A 140 -9.99 5.13 -5.19
N ALA A 141 -10.94 4.26 -5.58
CA ALA A 141 -11.94 4.60 -6.60
C ALA A 141 -12.82 5.78 -6.18
N LYS A 142 -13.31 5.79 -4.92
CA LYS A 142 -14.10 6.91 -4.37
C LYS A 142 -13.31 8.22 -4.26
N LEU A 143 -12.00 8.12 -4.00
CA LEU A 143 -11.10 9.26 -3.93
C LEU A 143 -10.56 9.69 -5.31
N GLY A 144 -10.89 8.98 -6.38
CA GLY A 144 -10.43 9.29 -7.74
C GLY A 144 -8.92 9.06 -7.95
N MET A 145 -8.32 8.16 -7.17
CA MET A 145 -6.88 7.87 -7.17
C MET A 145 -6.51 6.66 -8.03
N THR A 146 -7.38 6.18 -8.91
CA THR A 146 -7.09 5.00 -9.73
C THR A 146 -6.15 5.34 -10.88
N GLU A 147 -5.04 4.62 -10.95
CA GLU A 147 -4.11 4.62 -12.09
C GLU A 147 -4.90 4.29 -13.37
N GLY A 148 -5.15 5.31 -14.20
CA GLY A 148 -5.80 5.15 -15.51
C GLY A 148 -7.13 5.88 -15.70
N SER A 149 -7.74 6.46 -14.66
CA SER A 149 -9.00 7.20 -14.84
C SER A 149 -8.82 8.67 -15.28
N LYS A 150 -8.11 8.88 -16.40
CA LYS A 150 -8.26 10.09 -17.23
C LYS A 150 -9.59 10.07 -18.00
N GLY A 151 -10.68 9.79 -17.29
CA GLY A 151 -12.04 9.84 -17.83
C GLY A 151 -12.57 11.27 -17.80
N LEU A 152 -13.18 11.69 -18.90
CA LEU A 152 -13.45 13.07 -19.34
C LEU A 152 -14.11 14.06 -18.36
N TYR A 153 -14.58 13.64 -17.17
CA TYR A 153 -15.18 14.52 -16.16
C TYR A 153 -15.04 14.01 -14.72
N ASN A 154 -13.91 13.44 -14.31
CA ASN A 154 -13.68 13.20 -12.88
C ASN A 154 -13.00 14.43 -12.28
N THR A 155 -13.79 15.46 -11.95
CA THR A 155 -13.29 16.58 -11.16
C THR A 155 -12.76 16.02 -9.84
N ALA A 156 -11.47 16.22 -9.56
CA ALA A 156 -10.85 15.74 -8.34
C ALA A 156 -11.67 16.19 -7.11
N GLN A 157 -12.04 15.24 -6.25
CA GLN A 157 -12.91 15.52 -5.12
C GLN A 157 -12.12 16.20 -4.01
N ILE A 158 -12.50 17.43 -3.69
CA ILE A 158 -11.90 18.21 -2.61
C ILE A 158 -12.93 18.50 -1.52
N SER A 159 -12.45 18.71 -0.30
CA SER A 159 -13.31 19.09 0.82
C SER A 159 -12.64 20.12 1.72
N CYS A 160 -13.46 20.97 2.35
CA CYS A 160 -13.01 21.96 3.32
C CYS A 160 -13.25 21.46 4.74
N VAL A 161 -12.26 21.63 5.60
CA VAL A 161 -12.36 21.38 7.04
C VAL A 161 -11.82 22.56 7.83
N VAL A 162 -12.39 22.82 9.00
CA VAL A 162 -11.89 23.84 9.92
C VAL A 162 -11.15 23.14 11.04
N GLN A 163 -9.85 23.37 11.16
CA GLN A 163 -9.00 22.82 12.20
C GLN A 163 -8.36 23.99 12.95
N ASN A 164 -8.46 24.00 14.28
CA ASN A 164 -7.89 25.07 15.12
C ASN A 164 -8.28 26.50 14.68
N GLY A 165 -9.52 26.67 14.18
CA GLY A 165 -10.03 27.96 13.70
C GLY A 165 -9.52 28.40 12.32
N GLN A 166 -8.74 27.56 11.63
CA GLN A 166 -8.20 27.82 10.30
C GLN A 166 -8.85 26.91 9.25
N LEU A 167 -8.94 27.40 8.01
CA LEU A 167 -9.51 26.66 6.89
C LEU A 167 -8.44 25.78 6.23
N HIS A 168 -8.76 24.51 6.03
CA HIS A 168 -7.93 23.56 5.30
C HIS A 168 -8.71 22.91 4.15
N VAL A 169 -8.00 22.61 3.06
CA VAL A 169 -8.52 21.87 1.92
C VAL A 169 -7.84 20.51 1.84
N LEU A 170 -8.65 19.46 1.77
CA LEU A 170 -8.22 18.07 1.60
C LEU A 170 -8.44 17.60 0.16
N GLY A 171 -7.58 16.71 -0.34
CA GLY A 171 -7.68 16.12 -1.68
C GLY A 171 -7.11 16.97 -2.82
N ALA A 172 -6.45 18.09 -2.52
CA ALA A 172 -5.91 19.01 -3.52
C ALA A 172 -4.44 18.80 -3.88
N GLN A 173 -3.76 17.84 -3.25
CA GLN A 173 -2.31 17.66 -3.36
C GLN A 173 -1.85 17.42 -4.80
N GLN A 174 -2.52 16.49 -5.50
CA GLN A 174 -2.19 16.19 -6.90
C GLN A 174 -2.47 17.39 -7.82
N LEU A 175 -3.58 18.11 -7.59
CA LEU A 175 -3.93 19.30 -8.37
C LEU A 175 -2.85 20.39 -8.24
N ILE A 176 -2.30 20.58 -7.05
CA ILE A 176 -1.21 21.56 -6.84
C ILE A 176 0.06 21.11 -7.56
N ALA A 177 0.40 19.82 -7.48
CA ALA A 177 1.55 19.23 -8.17
C ALA A 177 1.43 19.39 -9.70
N ASP A 178 0.22 19.23 -10.24
CA ASP A 178 -0.10 19.40 -11.66
C ASP A 178 -0.19 20.88 -12.10
N GLY A 179 0.03 21.84 -11.19
CA GLY A 179 0.07 23.27 -11.48
C GLY A 179 -1.28 23.98 -11.48
N TYR A 180 -2.34 23.37 -10.95
CA TYR A 180 -3.62 24.03 -10.74
C TYR A 180 -3.56 24.98 -9.53
N VAL A 181 -4.29 26.10 -9.61
CA VAL A 181 -4.32 27.13 -8.56
C VAL A 181 -5.72 27.28 -7.96
N PRO A 182 -5.83 27.61 -6.66
CA PRO A 182 -7.11 27.78 -5.99
C PRO A 182 -7.83 29.07 -6.42
N TYR A 183 -9.15 28.98 -6.54
CA TYR A 183 -10.05 30.11 -6.76
C TYR A 183 -11.18 30.06 -5.74
N ILE A 184 -11.53 31.23 -5.22
CA ILE A 184 -12.65 31.39 -4.30
C ILE A 184 -13.87 31.82 -5.08
N PHE A 185 -15.00 31.25 -4.73
CA PHE A 185 -16.31 31.57 -5.29
C PHE A 185 -17.25 32.02 -4.18
N ARG A 186 -18.10 32.99 -4.51
CA ARG A 186 -19.22 33.44 -3.68
C ARG A 186 -20.53 33.31 -4.44
N PRO A 187 -21.65 33.05 -3.77
CA PRO A 187 -22.98 33.18 -4.37
C PRO A 187 -23.22 34.61 -4.84
N VAL A 188 -23.56 34.75 -6.13
CA VAL A 188 -23.91 36.02 -6.75
C VAL A 188 -25.29 35.95 -7.38
N ARG A 189 -25.98 37.09 -7.34
CA ARG A 189 -27.25 37.31 -8.04
C ARG A 189 -27.02 38.43 -9.05
N LYS A 190 -26.91 38.10 -10.34
CA LYS A 190 -26.56 39.05 -11.40
C LYS A 190 -27.62 39.09 -12.49
N ARG A 191 -27.81 40.28 -13.07
CA ARG A 191 -28.49 40.47 -14.36
C ARG A 191 -27.43 40.81 -15.39
N ASN A 192 -27.25 39.96 -16.38
CA ASN A 192 -26.36 40.29 -17.49
C ASN A 192 -27.06 41.31 -18.40
N PRO A 193 -26.31 42.26 -18.99
CA PRO A 193 -26.83 43.09 -20.06
C PRO A 193 -27.39 42.20 -21.16
N PHE A 194 -28.53 42.58 -21.73
CA PHE A 194 -29.11 41.88 -22.86
C PHE A 194 -28.27 42.25 -24.10
N LYS A 195 -27.45 41.31 -24.56
CA LYS A 195 -26.55 41.45 -25.71
C LYS A 195 -26.74 40.26 -26.63
N ASP A 196 -27.98 40.04 -27.03
CA ASP A 196 -28.33 39.02 -28.00
C ASP A 196 -27.86 39.50 -29.38
N LYS A 197 -27.07 38.67 -30.07
CA LYS A 197 -26.50 39.03 -31.38
C LYS A 197 -27.54 38.93 -32.50
N ASP A 198 -28.60 38.14 -32.27
CA ASP A 198 -29.62 37.83 -33.26
C ASP A 198 -30.91 38.63 -33.03
N ALA A 199 -30.94 39.50 -32.01
CA ALA A 199 -32.09 40.35 -31.70
C ALA A 199 -32.17 41.58 -32.60
N THR A 200 -33.39 41.97 -32.97
CA THR A 200 -33.63 43.20 -33.74
C THR A 200 -33.32 44.45 -32.91
N ALA A 201 -33.09 45.59 -33.57
CA ALA A 201 -32.81 46.86 -32.90
C ALA A 201 -33.92 47.28 -31.91
N GLU A 202 -35.18 46.99 -32.24
CA GLU A 202 -36.34 47.23 -31.37
C GLU A 202 -36.33 46.33 -30.13
N GLN A 203 -35.96 45.05 -30.27
CA GLN A 203 -35.85 44.11 -29.16
C GLN A 203 -34.69 44.47 -28.21
N LEU A 204 -33.57 44.95 -28.75
CA LEU A 204 -32.43 45.46 -27.96
C LEU A 204 -32.79 46.76 -27.22
N ALA A 205 -33.59 47.65 -27.83
CA ALA A 205 -34.07 48.87 -27.19
C ALA A 205 -35.10 48.59 -26.08
N ALA A 206 -35.98 47.60 -26.28
CA ALA A 206 -37.03 47.24 -25.32
C ALA A 206 -36.49 46.59 -24.03
N LYS A 207 -35.30 45.96 -24.07
CA LYS A 207 -34.78 45.18 -22.95
C LYS A 207 -33.31 45.46 -22.66
N LYS A 208 -33.05 46.18 -21.57
CA LYS A 208 -31.68 46.50 -21.12
C LYS A 208 -30.95 45.30 -20.47
N TYR A 209 -31.66 44.37 -19.85
CA TYR A 209 -31.07 43.28 -19.05
C TYR A 209 -31.81 41.95 -19.19
N CYS A 210 -31.05 40.85 -19.10
CA CYS A 210 -31.59 39.50 -18.98
C CYS A 210 -32.32 39.28 -17.63
N SER A 211 -32.99 38.14 -17.52
CA SER A 211 -33.54 37.64 -16.25
C SER A 211 -32.44 37.49 -15.21
N VAL A 212 -32.83 37.59 -13.94
CA VAL A 212 -31.89 37.47 -12.82
C VAL A 212 -31.42 36.03 -12.73
N LYS A 213 -30.10 35.80 -12.82
CA LYS A 213 -29.50 34.47 -12.61
C LYS A 213 -28.79 34.44 -11.26
N LYS A 214 -28.98 33.34 -10.54
CA LYS A 214 -28.22 32.98 -9.33
C LYS A 214 -27.11 32.02 -9.75
N GLY A 215 -25.95 32.12 -9.14
CA GLY A 215 -24.85 31.21 -9.38
C GLY A 215 -23.62 31.57 -8.57
N TRP A 216 -22.50 30.95 -8.92
CA TRP A 216 -21.20 31.22 -8.31
C TRP A 216 -20.42 32.23 -9.14
N GLY A 217 -19.85 33.23 -8.47
CA GLY A 217 -18.95 34.20 -9.07
C GLY A 217 -17.61 34.19 -8.34
N VAL A 218 -16.52 34.31 -9.10
CA VAL A 218 -15.17 34.36 -8.53
C VAL A 218 -15.02 35.57 -7.60
N PHE A 219 -14.37 35.34 -6.48
CA PHE A 219 -14.00 36.31 -5.47
C PHE A 219 -12.51 36.62 -5.61
N GLY A 220 -12.18 37.75 -6.24
CA GLY A 220 -10.80 38.15 -6.51
C GLY A 220 -10.22 37.49 -7.78
N SER A 221 -9.01 36.96 -7.69
CA SER A 221 -8.30 36.27 -8.78
C SER A 221 -7.44 35.13 -8.21
N LEU A 222 -6.56 34.55 -9.04
CA LEU A 222 -5.59 33.54 -8.61
C LEU A 222 -4.66 34.04 -7.47
N TYR A 223 -4.47 35.36 -7.35
CA TYR A 223 -3.64 35.95 -6.30
C TYR A 223 -4.36 36.12 -4.96
N ALA A 224 -5.70 35.97 -4.93
CA ALA A 224 -6.48 36.21 -3.73
C ALA A 224 -6.28 35.14 -2.65
N VAL A 225 -5.85 33.94 -3.05
CA VAL A 225 -5.73 32.78 -2.17
C VAL A 225 -4.49 31.97 -2.54
N LYS A 226 -3.82 31.44 -1.51
CA LYS A 226 -2.69 30.54 -1.62
C LYS A 226 -2.86 29.39 -0.65
N LEU A 227 -2.21 28.26 -0.92
CA LEU A 227 -2.13 27.15 0.00
C LEU A 227 -0.72 27.06 0.60
N ASN A 228 -0.66 26.77 1.90
CA ASN A 228 0.54 26.35 2.60
C ASN A 228 0.30 24.93 3.13
N GLY A 229 0.80 23.92 2.40
CA GLY A 229 0.36 22.54 2.59
C GLY A 229 -1.14 22.39 2.32
N THR A 230 -1.91 22.01 3.33
CA THR A 230 -3.40 21.93 3.25
C THR A 230 -4.08 23.21 3.71
N GLN A 231 -3.37 24.13 4.37
CA GLN A 231 -3.95 25.33 4.96
C GLN A 231 -4.23 26.40 3.89
N VAL A 232 -5.43 26.96 3.92
CA VAL A 232 -5.84 28.08 3.05
C VAL A 232 -5.40 29.40 3.65
N MET A 233 -4.66 30.19 2.87
CA MET A 233 -4.24 31.53 3.22
C MET A 233 -4.82 32.55 2.23
N PHE A 234 -5.39 33.62 2.74
CA PHE A 234 -6.00 34.69 1.97
C PHE A 234 -5.06 35.89 1.89
N SER A 235 -5.07 36.62 0.78
CA SER A 235 -4.31 37.86 0.70
C SER A 235 -4.75 38.85 1.78
N THR A 236 -3.78 39.50 2.43
CA THR A 236 -4.03 40.56 3.41
C THR A 236 -4.25 41.93 2.77
N GLY A 237 -4.18 42.04 1.45
CA GLY A 237 -4.37 43.29 0.72
C GLY A 237 -5.83 43.71 0.59
N PRO A 238 -6.09 45.00 0.36
CA PRO A 238 -7.44 45.49 0.07
C PRO A 238 -8.01 44.85 -1.21
N HIS A 239 -9.34 44.83 -1.32
CA HIS A 239 -10.06 44.09 -2.36
C HIS A 239 -9.63 44.46 -3.80
N ASN A 240 -9.22 45.71 -4.04
CA ASN A 240 -8.73 46.20 -5.32
C ASN A 240 -7.38 45.60 -5.72
N LEU A 241 -6.57 45.12 -4.76
CA LEU A 241 -5.30 44.47 -5.04
C LEU A 241 -5.44 42.97 -5.31
N LEU A 242 -6.59 42.34 -5.03
CA LEU A 242 -6.80 40.89 -5.23
C LEU A 242 -6.69 40.43 -6.69
N CYS A 243 -6.52 41.34 -7.64
CA CYS A 243 -6.23 41.08 -9.05
C CYS A 243 -4.77 41.37 -9.46
N THR A 244 -3.87 41.61 -8.50
CA THR A 244 -2.46 41.96 -8.77
C THR A 244 -1.52 40.92 -8.18
N GLU A 245 -0.34 40.73 -8.77
CA GLU A 245 0.63 39.76 -8.28
C GLU A 245 1.29 40.19 -6.97
N LYS A 246 1.53 41.49 -6.81
CA LYS A 246 2.20 42.09 -5.64
C LYS A 246 1.24 42.20 -4.46
N GLN A 247 0.88 41.05 -3.87
CA GLN A 247 0.12 41.02 -2.62
C GLN A 247 1.00 41.43 -1.44
N PRO A 248 0.47 42.19 -0.47
CA PRO A 248 1.24 42.61 0.71
C PRO A 248 1.56 41.45 1.66
N GLY A 249 0.81 40.34 1.57
CA GLY A 249 1.02 39.15 2.38
C GLY A 249 -0.16 38.18 2.29
N TYR A 250 -0.05 37.07 3.01
CA TYR A 250 -1.10 36.06 3.11
C TYR A 250 -1.33 35.68 4.58
N SER A 251 -2.58 35.43 4.96
CA SER A 251 -2.98 35.04 6.31
C SER A 251 -4.10 34.00 6.29
N GLY A 252 -4.03 33.01 7.18
CA GLY A 252 -5.11 32.03 7.40
C GLY A 252 -6.23 32.53 8.31
N SER A 253 -6.14 33.76 8.83
CA SER A 253 -7.16 34.31 9.73
C SER A 253 -8.42 34.76 8.96
N PRO A 254 -9.64 34.44 9.47
CA PRO A 254 -10.90 34.86 8.87
C PRO A 254 -11.05 36.38 8.65
N GLU A 255 -10.39 37.19 9.47
CA GLU A 255 -10.50 38.66 9.44
C GLU A 255 -9.91 39.27 8.17
N TYR A 256 -8.91 38.63 7.57
CA TYR A 256 -8.30 39.10 6.31
C TYR A 256 -9.06 38.64 5.07
N PHE A 257 -10.01 37.71 5.22
CA PHE A 257 -10.77 37.20 4.09
C PHE A 257 -11.88 38.17 3.64
N VAL A 258 -12.47 38.93 4.57
CA VAL A 258 -13.49 39.94 4.28
C VAL A 258 -13.16 41.27 4.92
N SER A 259 -13.13 42.33 4.12
CA SER A 259 -12.95 43.70 4.60
C SER A 259 -14.27 44.25 5.17
N HIS A 260 -14.21 44.88 6.34
CA HIS A 260 -15.30 45.69 6.88
C HIS A 260 -15.12 47.17 6.51
N SER A 261 -16.24 47.86 6.31
CA SER A 261 -16.29 49.31 6.13
C SER A 261 -17.32 49.88 7.10
N VAL A 262 -16.95 50.92 7.82
CA VAL A 262 -17.85 51.67 8.69
C VAL A 262 -18.42 52.84 7.87
N ASN A 263 -19.74 52.96 7.81
CA ASN A 263 -20.35 54.10 7.15
C ASN A 263 -20.28 55.36 8.05
N LYS A 264 -20.65 56.53 7.51
CA LYS A 264 -20.67 57.80 8.28
C LYS A 264 -21.53 57.77 9.55
N GLU A 265 -22.46 56.82 9.65
CA GLU A 265 -23.40 56.65 10.77
C GLU A 265 -22.90 55.64 11.83
N GLY A 266 -21.67 55.14 11.68
CA GLY A 266 -21.05 54.14 12.55
C GLY A 266 -21.49 52.70 12.29
N ASN A 267 -22.29 52.44 11.25
CA ASN A 267 -22.78 51.10 10.93
C ASN A 267 -21.75 50.31 10.13
N ARG A 268 -21.41 49.11 10.61
CA ARG A 268 -20.50 48.19 9.93
C ARG A 268 -21.20 47.50 8.75
N THR A 269 -20.49 47.48 7.63
CA THR A 269 -20.89 46.81 6.41
C THR A 269 -19.73 46.02 5.86
N PHE A 270 -20.01 44.96 5.09
CA PHE A 270 -18.98 44.25 4.34
C PHE A 270 -19.30 44.27 2.85
N GLY A 271 -18.25 44.27 2.03
CA GLY A 271 -18.37 44.26 0.57
C GLY A 271 -18.73 42.87 0.03
N TRP A 272 -19.82 42.78 -0.75
CA TRP A 272 -20.26 41.58 -1.45
C TRP A 272 -20.34 41.84 -2.96
N GLY A 273 -19.20 42.19 -3.54
CA GLY A 273 -19.11 42.61 -4.94
C GLY A 273 -19.65 44.02 -5.14
N ARG A 274 -20.68 44.19 -5.99
CA ARG A 274 -21.31 45.50 -6.26
C ARG A 274 -22.30 45.94 -5.17
N THR A 275 -22.52 45.10 -4.17
CA THR A 275 -23.46 45.36 -3.06
C THR A 275 -22.72 45.26 -1.75
N SER A 276 -23.17 45.98 -0.73
CA SER A 276 -22.74 45.82 0.65
C SER A 276 -23.77 45.04 1.45
N VAL A 277 -23.32 44.25 2.41
CA VAL A 277 -24.21 43.62 3.38
C VAL A 277 -24.04 44.32 4.72
N HIS A 278 -25.16 44.67 5.31
CA HIS A 278 -25.22 45.39 6.57
C HIS A 278 -25.23 44.40 7.74
N LEU A 279 -24.33 44.61 8.71
CA LEU A 279 -24.27 43.85 9.97
C LEU A 279 -25.40 44.26 10.92
N LEU A 280 -25.88 45.51 10.80
CA LEU A 280 -27.00 46.01 11.57
C LEU A 280 -28.31 45.26 11.27
N ASP A 281 -29.03 44.88 12.32
CA ASP A 281 -30.44 44.48 12.19
C ASP A 281 -31.32 45.70 11.90
N ARG A 282 -31.62 45.89 10.62
CA ARG A 282 -32.43 47.02 10.14
C ARG A 282 -33.87 46.97 10.66
N ASN A 283 -34.42 45.79 10.96
CA ASN A 283 -35.79 45.66 11.45
C ASN A 283 -35.87 46.10 12.92
N LEU A 284 -34.89 45.69 13.73
CA LEU A 284 -34.81 46.12 15.12
C LEU A 284 -34.52 47.62 15.22
N ALA A 285 -33.59 48.12 14.40
CA ALA A 285 -33.22 49.54 14.36
C ALA A 285 -34.42 50.43 14.01
N LYS A 286 -35.29 49.99 13.08
CA LYS A 286 -36.52 50.70 12.72
C LYS A 286 -37.60 50.69 13.81
N LYS A 287 -37.70 49.62 14.60
CA LYS A 287 -38.77 49.44 15.59
C LYS A 287 -38.45 50.01 16.96
N THR A 288 -37.19 50.02 17.36
CA THR A 288 -36.78 50.32 18.76
C THR A 288 -35.68 51.36 18.89
N SER A 289 -35.21 51.94 17.78
CA SER A 289 -34.04 52.84 17.72
C SER A 289 -32.73 52.25 18.25
N ARG A 290 -32.72 50.98 18.70
CA ARG A 290 -31.54 50.27 19.18
C ARG A 290 -30.74 49.72 18.01
N LYS A 291 -29.45 50.06 17.95
CA LYS A 291 -28.51 49.49 16.99
C LYS A 291 -27.95 48.18 17.55
N LYS A 292 -28.38 47.06 16.99
CA LYS A 292 -27.83 45.73 17.32
C LYS A 292 -27.32 45.06 16.05
N GLU A 293 -26.13 44.50 16.11
CA GLU A 293 -25.61 43.68 15.04
C GLU A 293 -26.20 42.27 15.08
N ARG A 294 -26.36 41.67 13.90
CA ARG A 294 -26.90 40.32 13.75
C ARG A 294 -25.80 39.34 13.36
N MET A 295 -26.01 38.08 13.72
CA MET A 295 -25.19 36.98 13.23
C MET A 295 -25.37 36.85 11.71
N ILE A 296 -24.26 36.74 10.99
CA ILE A 296 -24.26 36.57 9.55
C ILE A 296 -23.47 35.32 9.19
N ARG A 297 -24.05 34.45 8.36
CA ARG A 297 -23.40 33.28 7.80
C ARG A 297 -23.28 33.45 6.28
N LEU A 298 -22.05 33.53 5.79
CA LEU A 298 -21.72 33.70 4.37
C LEU A 298 -21.16 32.41 3.81
N ARG A 299 -21.78 31.93 2.73
CA ARG A 299 -21.33 30.74 2.03
C ARG A 299 -20.28 31.11 0.99
N PHE A 300 -19.21 30.34 0.94
CA PHE A 300 -18.16 30.41 -0.06
C PHE A 300 -17.86 29.01 -0.60
N GLY A 301 -17.18 28.95 -1.74
CA GLY A 301 -16.65 27.73 -2.31
C GLY A 301 -15.20 27.93 -2.73
N ILE A 302 -14.38 26.89 -2.63
CA ILE A 302 -13.03 26.86 -3.18
C ILE A 302 -12.94 25.75 -4.23
N GLY A 303 -12.27 26.03 -5.33
CA GLY A 303 -12.04 25.06 -6.40
C GLY A 303 -10.74 25.36 -7.14
N PHE A 304 -10.20 24.36 -7.84
CA PHE A 304 -8.93 24.45 -8.55
C PHE A 304 -9.16 24.48 -10.05
N ALA A 305 -8.46 25.39 -10.72
CA ALA A 305 -8.43 25.49 -12.17
C ALA A 305 -7.03 25.89 -12.62
N LYS A 306 -6.77 25.77 -13.92
CA LYS A 306 -5.51 26.26 -14.50
C LYS A 306 -5.34 27.76 -14.18
N PRO A 307 -4.10 28.24 -14.03
CA PRO A 307 -3.87 29.66 -13.77
C PRO A 307 -4.40 30.50 -14.94
N ILE A 308 -5.36 31.39 -14.65
CA ILE A 308 -5.91 32.37 -15.59
C ILE A 308 -5.60 33.75 -15.03
N TYR A 309 -4.65 34.42 -15.68
CA TYR A 309 -4.24 35.75 -15.28
C TYR A 309 -5.41 36.75 -15.39
N PRO A 310 -5.50 37.71 -14.45
CA PRO A 310 -6.51 38.76 -14.45
C PRO A 310 -6.67 39.42 -15.82
N GLY A 311 -7.93 39.60 -16.25
CA GLY A 311 -8.27 40.24 -17.53
C GLY A 311 -8.28 39.33 -18.76
N ARG A 312 -7.78 38.07 -18.66
CA ARG A 312 -7.73 37.16 -19.83
C ARG A 312 -9.03 36.40 -20.10
N ALA A 313 -9.61 35.78 -19.07
CA ALA A 313 -10.84 35.02 -19.19
C ALA A 313 -11.62 34.99 -17.87
N ALA A 314 -12.92 34.70 -17.95
CA ALA A 314 -13.74 34.48 -16.77
C ALA A 314 -13.65 33.02 -16.32
N ILE A 315 -13.33 32.80 -15.04
CA ILE A 315 -13.42 31.48 -14.42
C ILE A 315 -14.84 31.29 -13.90
N THR A 316 -15.40 30.13 -14.19
CA THR A 316 -16.68 29.66 -13.64
C THR A 316 -16.49 28.27 -13.05
N PRO A 317 -17.42 27.77 -12.22
CA PRO A 317 -17.36 26.40 -11.72
C PRO A 317 -17.25 25.33 -12.81
N ALA A 318 -17.71 25.62 -14.04
CA ALA A 318 -17.59 24.71 -15.18
C ALA A 318 -16.14 24.56 -15.70
N ASN A 319 -15.24 25.46 -15.31
CA ASN A 319 -13.83 25.44 -15.70
C ASN A 319 -12.92 24.77 -14.64
N LEU A 320 -13.50 24.24 -13.57
CA LEU A 320 -12.74 23.64 -12.49
C LEU A 320 -12.27 22.23 -12.86
N ALA A 321 -11.04 21.92 -12.46
CA ALA A 321 -10.50 20.55 -12.47
C ALA A 321 -10.84 19.80 -11.18
N SER A 322 -11.38 20.49 -10.16
CA SER A 322 -11.83 19.92 -8.90
C SER A 322 -13.33 20.12 -8.69
N SER A 323 -13.90 19.38 -7.73
CA SER A 323 -15.21 19.73 -7.19
C SER A 323 -15.14 21.10 -6.47
N LEU A 324 -16.30 21.74 -6.26
CA LEU A 324 -16.36 23.00 -5.51
C LEU A 324 -16.58 22.68 -4.02
N ALA A 325 -15.54 22.79 -3.21
CA ALA A 325 -15.64 22.56 -1.77
C ALA A 325 -16.23 23.79 -1.06
N GLU A 326 -17.41 23.62 -0.46
CA GLU A 326 -18.10 24.71 0.25
C GLU A 326 -17.57 24.89 1.68
N PHE A 327 -17.53 26.15 2.13
CA PHE A 327 -17.26 26.51 3.52
C PHE A 327 -18.03 27.78 3.89
N TYR A 328 -18.13 28.06 5.19
CA TYR A 328 -18.82 29.23 5.69
C TYR A 328 -17.90 30.16 6.45
N LEU A 329 -18.19 31.45 6.32
CA LEU A 329 -17.63 32.50 7.13
C LEU A 329 -18.75 33.08 8.00
N ILE A 330 -18.57 33.06 9.31
CA ILE A 330 -19.61 33.39 10.28
C ILE A 330 -19.16 34.61 11.09
N TYR A 331 -19.99 35.64 11.12
CA TYR A 331 -19.83 36.80 12.01
C TYR A 331 -20.61 36.57 13.29
N ASN A 332 -19.92 36.60 14.44
CA ASN A 332 -20.56 36.55 15.73
C ASN A 332 -20.68 37.96 16.33
N PRO A 333 -21.90 38.51 16.52
CA PRO A 333 -22.09 39.86 17.04
C PRO A 333 -21.77 39.99 18.53
N ALA A 334 -21.68 38.88 19.28
CA ALA A 334 -21.33 38.94 20.71
C ALA A 334 -19.82 39.11 20.93
N THR A 335 -19.00 38.56 20.03
CA THR A 335 -17.54 38.64 20.10
C THR A 335 -16.94 39.61 19.09
N GLU A 336 -17.76 40.15 18.18
CA GLU A 336 -17.38 40.99 17.05
C GLU A 336 -16.31 40.37 16.12
N LYS A 337 -16.23 39.03 16.11
CA LYS A 337 -15.19 38.29 15.38
C LYS A 337 -15.78 37.43 14.26
N TRP A 338 -14.95 37.22 13.24
CA TRP A 338 -15.21 36.30 12.15
C TRP A 338 -14.60 34.93 12.45
N THR A 339 -15.34 33.85 12.15
CA THR A 339 -14.86 32.47 12.28
C THR A 339 -15.22 31.67 11.03
N PHE A 340 -14.40 30.67 10.71
CA PHE A 340 -14.78 29.67 9.70
C PHE A 340 -15.71 28.62 10.31
N GLY A 341 -16.67 28.15 9.52
CA GLY A 341 -17.62 27.11 9.90
C GLY A 341 -17.92 26.16 8.75
N LYS A 342 -18.53 25.02 9.09
CA LYS A 342 -19.04 24.02 8.14
C LYS A 342 -20.53 24.18 7.91
#